data_AF-A0A251MUR2-F1
#
_entry.id   AF-A0A251MUR2-F1
#
_cell.length_a   1.000
_cell.length_b   1.000
_cell.length_c   1.000
_cell.angle_alpha   90.00
_cell.angle_beta   90.00
_cell.angle_gamma   90.00
#
_symmetry.space_group_name_H-M   'P 1'
#
loop_
_entity.id
_entity.type
_entity.pdbx_description
1 polymer ?
#
loop_
_entity_poly.entity_id
_entity_poly.type
_entity_poly.pdbx_seq_one_letter_code
_entity_poly.pdbx_strand_id
1 'polypeptide(L)'
;MDTGSSPSLFPLHRCKTIHLVRHGQGIHNVEGAKNYKKLMKPEYFDAHLTPLGWQQVDNLRKHVHESGLSKRIELVITSPLLRALQTAVGVFGGEGYTDRMDILPLMVANAGYSERPSISSLNCPPIIAIELCREHLGVHPCDNRRSISDYQFLFPAVDFSLIESDEDILWKANVRELKEEVAARGLKFLNCFMTDQVYQGLQGALIKLILKPSEARSLLYGSHAPLLVLCLILHKFLGF
;
A
#
# COMPACT_ATOMS: atom_id res chain seq x y z
N MET A 1 6.29 -26.51 -34.32
CA MET A 1 6.35 -25.03 -34.34
C MET A 1 6.66 -24.60 -32.92
N ASP A 2 7.93 -24.34 -32.63
CA ASP A 2 8.38 -23.88 -31.32
C ASP A 2 8.05 -22.39 -31.18
N THR A 3 7.04 -22.07 -30.36
CA THR A 3 6.78 -20.71 -29.90
C THR A 3 7.75 -20.35 -28.78
N GLY A 4 9.05 -20.30 -29.12
CA GLY A 4 10.08 -19.81 -28.21
C GLY A 4 9.88 -18.32 -27.97
N SER A 5 9.43 -17.93 -26.78
CA SER A 5 9.41 -16.53 -26.35
C SER A 5 10.85 -16.01 -26.34
N SER A 6 11.23 -15.25 -27.36
CA SER A 6 12.55 -14.61 -27.40
C SER A 6 12.66 -13.64 -26.21
N PRO A 7 13.73 -13.68 -25.40
CA PRO A 7 13.91 -12.73 -24.31
C PRO A 7 14.03 -11.32 -24.89
N SER A 8 13.01 -10.50 -24.66
CA SER A 8 13.00 -9.10 -25.06
C SER A 8 13.80 -8.28 -24.04
N LEU A 9 14.90 -7.68 -24.50
CA LEU A 9 15.69 -6.75 -23.70
C LEU A 9 15.04 -5.37 -23.75
N PHE A 10 14.56 -4.91 -22.60
CA PHE A 10 13.98 -3.58 -22.48
C PHE A 10 14.93 -2.63 -21.75
N PRO A 11 15.21 -1.44 -22.31
CA PRO A 11 16.06 -0.46 -21.65
C PRO A 11 15.41 -0.01 -20.33
N LEU A 12 16.12 -0.19 -19.21
CA LEU A 12 15.61 0.11 -17.86
C LEU A 12 15.15 1.57 -17.69
N HIS A 13 15.82 2.51 -18.38
CA HIS A 13 15.46 3.93 -18.34
C HIS A 13 14.14 4.22 -19.08
N ARG A 14 13.65 3.28 -19.89
CA ARG A 14 12.30 3.31 -20.47
C ARG A 14 11.35 2.40 -19.71
N CYS A 15 11.66 2.04 -18.47
CA CYS A 15 10.82 1.20 -17.64
C CYS A 15 10.38 1.93 -16.35
N LYS A 16 9.07 1.91 -16.03
CA LYS A 16 8.54 2.17 -14.69
C LYS A 16 8.96 1.00 -13.81
N THR A 17 9.71 1.26 -12.76
CA THR A 17 10.02 0.23 -11.77
C THR A 17 8.94 0.27 -10.71
N ILE A 18 8.34 -0.89 -10.45
CA ILE A 18 7.35 -1.05 -9.38
C ILE A 18 8.01 -1.82 -8.22
N HIS A 19 7.95 -1.22 -7.03
CA HIS A 19 8.27 -1.90 -5.78
C HIS A 19 6.98 -2.36 -5.13
N LEU A 20 6.96 -3.59 -4.61
CA LEU A 20 5.85 -4.09 -3.81
C LEU A 20 6.28 -4.19 -2.36
N VAL A 21 5.51 -3.58 -1.45
CA VAL A 21 5.75 -3.62 -0.01
C VAL A 21 4.50 -4.15 0.67
N ARG A 22 4.68 -5.10 1.60
CA ARG A 22 3.61 -5.55 2.50
C ARG A 22 3.57 -4.66 3.75
N HIS A 23 2.37 -4.42 4.26
CA HIS A 23 2.17 -3.76 5.56
C HIS A 23 2.99 -4.42 6.69
N GLY A 24 3.41 -3.63 7.69
CA GLY A 24 4.02 -4.14 8.91
C GLY A 24 3.05 -5.01 9.73
N GLN A 25 3.54 -5.74 10.72
CA GLN A 25 2.69 -6.61 11.56
C GLN A 25 1.54 -5.83 12.23
N GLY A 26 0.31 -6.16 11.86
CA GLY A 26 -0.91 -5.65 12.50
C GLY A 26 -1.36 -6.52 13.68
N ILE A 27 -2.19 -5.96 14.56
CA ILE A 27 -2.69 -6.66 15.76
C ILE A 27 -3.41 -7.98 15.40
N HIS A 28 -4.09 -8.02 14.26
CA HIS A 28 -4.77 -9.21 13.74
C HIS A 28 -3.80 -10.33 13.33
N ASN A 29 -2.55 -10.02 12.92
CA ASN A 29 -1.58 -11.04 12.52
C ASN A 29 -1.10 -11.88 13.72
N VAL A 30 -0.89 -11.23 14.87
CA VAL A 30 -0.42 -11.88 16.09
C VAL A 30 -1.44 -12.89 16.61
N GLU A 31 -2.71 -12.52 16.58
CA GLU A 31 -3.78 -13.38 17.08
C GLU A 31 -4.27 -14.40 16.05
N GLY A 32 -4.25 -14.05 14.75
CA GLY A 32 -4.54 -14.98 13.66
C GLY A 32 -3.56 -16.16 13.62
N ALA A 33 -2.29 -15.94 13.99
CA ALA A 33 -1.29 -17.00 14.13
C ALA A 33 -1.60 -17.97 15.29
N LYS A 34 -2.32 -17.51 16.32
CA LYS A 34 -2.69 -18.33 17.48
C LYS A 34 -4.01 -19.05 17.27
N ASN A 35 -5.03 -18.35 16.76
CA ASN A 35 -6.35 -18.90 16.52
C ASN A 35 -7.12 -18.08 15.48
N TYR A 36 -7.27 -18.63 14.28
CA TYR A 36 -7.98 -18.02 13.17
C TYR A 36 -9.41 -17.59 13.51
N LYS A 37 -10.12 -18.31 14.39
CA LYS A 37 -11.50 -17.95 14.80
C LYS A 37 -11.58 -16.62 15.55
N LYS A 38 -10.47 -16.14 16.13
CA LYS A 38 -10.43 -14.83 16.81
C LYS A 38 -10.43 -13.66 15.84
N LEU A 39 -10.09 -13.85 14.57
CA LEU A 39 -10.11 -12.80 13.55
C LEU A 39 -11.51 -12.20 13.34
N MET A 40 -12.56 -12.90 13.78
CA MET A 40 -13.97 -12.45 13.72
C MET A 40 -14.34 -11.41 14.78
N LYS A 41 -13.47 -11.12 15.74
CA LYS A 41 -13.82 -10.20 16.82
C LYS A 41 -13.85 -8.74 16.34
N PRO A 42 -14.85 -7.95 16.78
CA PRO A 42 -14.93 -6.52 16.45
C PRO A 42 -13.70 -5.70 16.89
N GLU A 43 -12.96 -6.17 17.89
CA GLU A 43 -11.71 -5.53 18.37
C GLU A 43 -10.61 -5.45 17.30
N TYR A 44 -10.70 -6.25 16.22
CA TYR A 44 -9.77 -6.18 15.09
C TYR A 44 -10.28 -5.35 13.93
N PHE A 45 -11.41 -4.65 14.08
CA PHE A 45 -11.90 -3.72 13.06
C PHE A 45 -10.78 -2.79 12.61
N ASP A 46 -10.53 -2.79 11.30
CA ASP A 46 -9.49 -1.96 10.67
C ASP A 46 -8.15 -1.97 11.43
N ALA A 47 -7.68 -3.19 11.72
CA ALA A 47 -6.54 -3.42 12.62
C ALA A 47 -5.32 -2.55 12.32
N HIS A 48 -4.84 -1.83 13.35
CA HIS A 48 -3.62 -1.03 13.31
C HIS A 48 -2.34 -1.88 13.47
N LEU A 49 -1.18 -1.26 13.25
CA LEU A 49 0.13 -1.84 13.47
C LEU A 49 0.42 -2.08 14.96
N THR A 50 1.11 -3.18 15.24
CA THR A 50 1.69 -3.48 16.56
C THR A 50 2.99 -2.68 16.78
N PRO A 51 3.54 -2.67 18.01
CA PRO A 51 4.89 -2.16 18.25
C PRO A 51 5.96 -2.80 17.34
N LEU A 52 5.87 -4.11 17.10
CA LEU A 52 6.76 -4.80 16.16
C LEU A 52 6.52 -4.36 14.70
N GLY A 53 5.27 -4.15 14.31
CA GLY A 53 4.92 -3.61 12.99
C GLY A 53 5.53 -2.24 12.75
N TRP A 54 5.53 -1.37 13.76
CA TRP A 54 6.19 -0.07 13.70
C TRP A 54 7.73 -0.19 13.66
N GLN A 55 8.33 -1.15 14.37
CA GLN A 55 9.76 -1.43 14.23
C GLN A 55 10.12 -1.88 12.80
N GLN A 56 9.26 -2.68 12.16
CA GLN A 56 9.44 -3.08 10.76
C GLN A 56 9.35 -1.87 9.82
N VAL A 57 8.42 -0.94 10.08
CA VAL A 57 8.30 0.33 9.37
C VAL A 57 9.58 1.17 9.50
N ASP A 58 10.14 1.30 10.70
CA ASP A 58 11.38 2.07 10.92
C ASP A 58 12.58 1.46 10.19
N ASN A 59 12.69 0.13 10.22
CA ASN A 59 13.75 -0.59 9.52
C ASN A 59 13.64 -0.39 8.00
N LEU A 60 12.43 -0.46 7.45
CA LEU A 60 12.20 -0.21 6.03
C LEU A 60 12.46 1.26 5.68
N ARG A 61 12.00 2.21 6.49
CA ARG A 61 12.31 3.64 6.35
C ARG A 61 13.82 3.85 6.25
N LYS A 62 14.58 3.33 7.21
CA LYS A 62 16.04 3.40 7.22
C LYS A 62 16.64 2.86 5.92
N HIS A 63 16.21 1.68 5.48
CA HIS A 63 16.68 1.05 4.25
C HIS A 63 16.40 1.90 3.00
N VAL A 64 15.19 2.44 2.83
CA VAL A 64 14.84 3.25 1.65
C VAL A 64 15.56 4.61 1.64
N HIS A 65 15.94 5.14 2.81
CA HIS A 65 16.76 6.34 2.91
C HIS A 65 18.24 6.06 2.60
N GLU A 66 18.83 5.04 3.23
CA GLU A 66 20.24 4.67 3.04
C GLU A 66 20.54 4.20 1.60
N SER A 67 19.61 3.50 0.96
CA SER A 67 19.73 3.09 -0.45
C SER A 67 19.54 4.24 -1.45
N GLY A 68 19.10 5.42 -0.97
CA GLY A 68 18.69 6.54 -1.82
C GLY A 68 17.42 6.29 -2.63
N LEU A 69 16.70 5.18 -2.36
CA LEU A 69 15.45 4.85 -3.05
C LEU A 69 14.39 5.92 -2.82
N SER A 70 14.25 6.42 -1.59
CA SER A 70 13.33 7.51 -1.19
C SER A 70 13.36 8.71 -2.13
N LYS A 71 14.54 9.12 -2.61
CA LYS A 71 14.72 10.26 -3.53
C LYS A 71 14.23 10.01 -4.96
N ARG A 72 13.96 8.76 -5.31
CA ARG A 72 13.57 8.33 -6.65
C ARG A 72 12.09 7.96 -6.76
N ILE A 73 11.40 7.84 -5.63
CA ILE A 73 9.98 7.53 -5.54
C ILE A 73 9.19 8.78 -5.91
N GLU A 74 8.33 8.66 -6.92
CA GLU A 74 7.47 9.75 -7.39
C GLU A 74 6.02 9.65 -6.92
N LEU A 75 5.60 8.46 -6.51
CA LEU A 75 4.23 8.17 -6.10
C LEU A 75 4.23 6.97 -5.17
N VAL A 76 3.39 7.01 -4.15
CA VAL A 76 3.12 5.90 -3.23
C VAL A 76 1.62 5.61 -3.32
N ILE A 77 1.24 4.44 -3.82
CA ILE A 77 -0.18 4.01 -3.83
C ILE A 77 -0.37 2.99 -2.74
N THR A 78 -1.34 3.17 -1.86
CA THR A 78 -1.57 2.30 -0.70
C THR A 78 -3.02 1.80 -0.65
N SER A 79 -3.21 0.69 0.06
CA SER A 79 -4.55 0.24 0.44
C SER A 79 -5.15 1.19 1.47
N PRO A 80 -6.47 1.42 1.48
CA PRO A 80 -7.14 2.23 2.50
C PRO A 80 -7.38 1.45 3.80
N LEU A 81 -6.57 0.45 4.15
CA LEU A 81 -6.63 -0.22 5.45
C LEU A 81 -5.66 0.47 6.40
N LEU A 82 -6.01 0.66 7.68
CA LEU A 82 -5.22 1.46 8.62
C LEU A 82 -3.76 1.00 8.75
N ARG A 83 -3.52 -0.31 8.83
CA ARG A 83 -2.17 -0.90 8.81
C ARG A 83 -1.35 -0.53 7.57
N ALA A 84 -2.01 -0.41 6.42
CA ALA A 84 -1.39 -0.05 5.15
C ALA A 84 -1.00 1.42 5.14
N LEU A 85 -1.95 2.29 5.53
CA LEU A 85 -1.77 3.72 5.66
C LEU A 85 -0.62 4.01 6.63
N GLN A 86 -0.65 3.45 7.85
CA GLN A 86 0.42 3.58 8.84
C GLN A 86 1.79 3.12 8.31
N THR A 87 1.83 2.02 7.54
CA THR A 87 3.08 1.57 6.90
C THR A 87 3.57 2.57 5.87
N ALA A 88 2.70 3.00 4.95
CA ALA A 88 3.06 3.91 3.87
C ALA A 88 3.56 5.26 4.40
N VAL A 89 2.80 5.90 5.29
CA VAL A 89 3.16 7.20 5.87
C VAL A 89 4.39 7.09 6.78
N GLY A 90 4.56 6.00 7.51
CA GLY A 90 5.74 5.76 8.34
C GLY A 90 7.02 5.62 7.52
N VAL A 91 6.96 4.86 6.42
CA VAL A 91 8.13 4.62 5.56
C VAL A 91 8.47 5.84 4.71
N PHE A 92 7.46 6.48 4.10
CA PHE A 92 7.66 7.50 3.06
C PHE A 92 7.35 8.92 3.50
N GLY A 93 6.91 9.14 4.75
CA GLY A 93 6.64 10.48 5.27
C GLY A 93 7.90 11.33 5.47
N GLY A 94 7.69 12.63 5.59
CA GLY A 94 8.73 13.61 5.85
C GLY A 94 9.34 13.53 7.25
N GLU A 95 10.55 14.08 7.38
CA GLU A 95 11.19 14.34 8.68
C GLU A 95 10.33 15.29 9.53
N GLY A 96 10.54 15.27 10.86
CA GLY A 96 9.72 15.93 11.88
C GLY A 96 9.24 17.34 11.53
N TYR A 97 8.03 17.65 12.01
CA TYR A 97 7.37 18.93 11.79
C TYR A 97 8.30 20.09 12.18
N THR A 98 8.53 21.02 11.26
CA THR A 98 9.11 22.32 11.59
C THR A 98 7.93 23.28 11.71
N ASP A 99 7.87 24.09 12.77
CA ASP A 99 6.76 25.01 13.15
C ASP A 99 6.42 26.10 12.12
N ARG A 100 6.82 25.96 10.86
CA ARG A 100 6.92 27.08 9.90
C ARG A 100 6.20 26.92 8.58
N MET A 101 5.29 25.97 8.39
CA MET A 101 4.51 25.96 7.15
C MET A 101 3.06 25.52 7.38
N ASP A 102 2.14 26.13 6.63
CA ASP A 102 0.72 25.78 6.45
C ASP A 102 0.54 24.40 5.77
N ILE A 103 1.36 23.42 6.13
CA ILE A 103 1.41 22.09 5.53
C ILE A 103 0.67 21.12 6.46
N LEU A 104 -0.38 20.49 5.92
CA LEU A 104 -1.11 19.44 6.60
C LEU A 104 -0.19 18.26 6.93
N PRO A 105 -0.25 17.69 8.15
CA PRO A 105 0.54 16.52 8.48
C PRO A 105 0.11 15.33 7.59
N LEU A 106 1.07 14.47 7.26
CA LEU A 106 0.78 13.23 6.57
C LEU A 106 0.09 12.22 7.48
N MET A 107 0.44 12.25 8.77
CA MET A 107 -0.22 11.49 9.83
C MET A 107 -0.23 12.33 11.11
N VAL A 108 -1.39 12.42 11.77
CA VAL A 108 -1.49 13.10 13.07
C VAL A 108 -0.84 12.28 14.18
N ALA A 109 -0.51 12.92 15.31
CA ALA A 109 0.02 12.20 16.48
C ALA A 109 -0.97 11.14 16.96
N ASN A 110 -0.44 9.98 17.35
CA ASN A 110 -1.19 8.83 17.86
C ASN A 110 -2.28 8.29 16.91
N ALA A 111 -2.18 8.54 15.59
CA ALA A 111 -3.13 8.01 14.62
C ALA A 111 -3.21 6.48 14.70
N GLY A 112 -4.41 5.95 14.94
CA GLY A 112 -4.64 4.51 15.09
C GLY A 112 -3.91 3.88 16.28
N TYR A 113 -3.87 4.57 17.43
CA TYR A 113 -3.22 4.10 18.66
C TYR A 113 -1.74 3.74 18.46
N SER A 114 -1.04 4.55 17.64
CA SER A 114 0.34 4.28 17.27
C SER A 114 1.36 4.68 18.33
N GLU A 115 0.98 5.53 19.30
CA GLU A 115 1.90 6.17 20.25
C GLU A 115 3.04 6.94 19.57
N ARG A 116 2.84 7.35 18.31
CA ARG A 116 3.82 8.06 17.51
C ARG A 116 3.57 9.55 17.45
N PRO A 117 4.63 10.37 17.29
CA PRO A 117 4.45 11.78 16.94
C PRO A 117 3.80 11.91 15.55
N SER A 118 3.32 13.11 15.25
CA SER A 118 2.87 13.44 13.90
C SER A 118 3.98 13.25 12.87
N ILE A 119 3.62 12.77 11.68
CA ILE A 119 4.53 12.62 10.55
C ILE A 119 4.25 13.73 9.55
N SER A 120 5.31 14.41 9.12
CA SER A 120 5.23 15.51 8.17
C SER A 120 4.94 15.01 6.75
N SER A 121 4.28 15.83 5.94
CA SER A 121 4.18 15.63 4.48
C SER A 121 5.29 16.37 3.72
N LEU A 122 6.19 17.06 4.42
CA LEU A 122 7.29 17.78 3.79
C LEU A 122 8.27 16.82 3.11
N ASN A 123 8.57 17.07 1.83
CA ASN A 123 9.46 16.24 1.02
C ASN A 123 9.04 14.76 0.92
N CYS A 124 7.77 14.43 1.18
CA CYS A 124 7.23 13.10 0.91
C CYS A 124 6.75 13.02 -0.55
N PRO A 125 6.85 11.87 -1.21
CA PRO A 125 6.11 11.65 -2.45
C PRO A 125 4.60 11.75 -2.19
N PRO A 126 3.78 12.11 -3.19
CA PRO A 126 2.33 11.98 -3.11
C PRO A 126 1.94 10.57 -2.67
N ILE A 127 0.97 10.48 -1.75
CA ILE A 127 0.42 9.21 -1.28
C ILE A 127 -1.06 9.16 -1.65
N ILE A 128 -1.46 8.14 -2.41
CA ILE A 128 -2.84 7.95 -2.87
C ILE A 128 -3.36 6.63 -2.32
N ALA A 129 -4.55 6.65 -1.72
CA ALA A 129 -5.25 5.45 -1.27
C ALA A 129 -6.21 4.94 -2.36
N ILE A 130 -6.20 3.63 -2.62
CA ILE A 130 -7.09 3.01 -3.62
C ILE A 130 -7.62 1.65 -3.14
N GLU A 131 -8.92 1.42 -3.34
CA GLU A 131 -9.61 0.18 -2.95
C GLU A 131 -9.04 -1.07 -3.64
N LEU A 132 -8.55 -0.91 -4.87
CA LEU A 132 -8.15 -2.03 -5.73
C LEU A 132 -6.96 -2.84 -5.17
N CYS A 133 -6.09 -2.26 -4.34
CA CYS A 133 -4.95 -2.96 -3.74
C CYS A 133 -5.18 -3.47 -2.30
N ARG A 134 -6.44 -3.55 -1.87
CA ARG A 134 -6.80 -4.20 -0.60
C ARG A 134 -6.48 -5.69 -0.64
N GLU A 135 -6.27 -6.24 0.56
CA GLU A 135 -6.27 -7.68 0.71
C GLU A 135 -7.66 -8.28 0.49
N HIS A 136 -7.86 -9.52 0.94
CA HIS A 136 -9.06 -10.29 0.70
C HIS A 136 -10.26 -9.76 1.51
N LEU A 137 -11.36 -9.43 0.83
CA LEU A 137 -12.50 -8.73 1.42
C LEU A 137 -13.51 -9.66 2.13
N GLY A 138 -14.20 -9.07 3.11
CA GLY A 138 -15.39 -9.64 3.77
C GLY A 138 -15.08 -10.55 4.95
N VAL A 139 -16.10 -10.87 5.74
CA VAL A 139 -16.08 -11.75 6.93
C VAL A 139 -15.22 -11.24 8.10
N HIS A 140 -13.93 -10.99 7.90
CA HIS A 140 -13.05 -10.53 8.97
C HIS A 140 -13.16 -9.02 9.17
N PRO A 141 -13.47 -8.53 10.38
CA PRO A 141 -13.48 -7.10 10.70
C PRO A 141 -12.16 -6.37 10.38
N CYS A 142 -11.01 -7.04 10.44
CA CYS A 142 -9.73 -6.42 10.06
C CYS A 142 -9.65 -6.03 8.58
N ASP A 143 -10.51 -6.60 7.75
CA ASP A 143 -10.58 -6.33 6.32
C ASP A 143 -11.67 -5.32 6.00
N ASN A 144 -12.33 -4.74 7.01
CA ASN A 144 -13.28 -3.64 6.91
C ASN A 144 -12.53 -2.34 7.25
N ARG A 145 -12.53 -1.35 6.35
CA ARG A 145 -11.88 -0.05 6.60
C ARG A 145 -12.80 0.90 7.35
N ARG A 146 -12.22 1.92 7.98
CA ARG A 146 -12.99 3.08 8.48
C ARG A 146 -13.55 3.94 7.34
N SER A 147 -14.39 4.90 7.71
CA SER A 147 -14.87 5.92 6.78
C SER A 147 -13.70 6.75 6.25
N ILE A 148 -13.85 7.29 5.04
CA ILE A 148 -12.87 8.19 4.46
C ILE A 148 -12.79 9.50 5.26
N SER A 149 -13.92 9.98 5.77
CA SER A 149 -14.00 11.11 6.68
C SER A 149 -13.09 10.90 7.90
N ASP A 150 -13.13 9.74 8.56
CA ASP A 150 -12.24 9.42 9.69
C ASP A 150 -10.78 9.38 9.25
N TYR A 151 -10.48 8.81 8.08
CA TYR A 151 -9.11 8.78 7.58
C TYR A 151 -8.58 10.16 7.20
N GLN A 152 -9.39 11.08 6.71
CA GLN A 152 -8.96 12.45 6.43
C GLN A 152 -8.56 13.19 7.71
N PHE A 153 -9.16 12.86 8.86
CA PHE A 153 -8.68 13.37 10.16
C PHE A 153 -7.34 12.76 10.59
N LEU A 154 -7.14 11.46 10.33
CA LEU A 154 -5.94 10.72 10.75
C LEU A 154 -4.73 10.93 9.82
N PHE A 155 -5.00 11.07 8.52
CA PHE A 155 -4.03 11.18 7.44
C PHE A 155 -4.35 12.35 6.49
N PRO A 156 -4.33 13.61 6.97
CA PRO A 156 -4.86 14.76 6.22
C PRO A 156 -4.23 15.02 4.84
N ALA A 157 -2.96 14.65 4.65
CA ALA A 157 -2.26 14.84 3.38
C ALA A 157 -2.27 13.60 2.46
N VAL A 158 -2.97 12.51 2.81
CA VAL A 158 -3.18 11.36 1.92
C VAL A 158 -4.36 11.66 1.00
N ASP A 159 -4.19 11.36 -0.29
CA ASP A 159 -5.24 11.54 -1.29
C ASP A 159 -6.18 10.32 -1.30
N PHE A 160 -7.45 10.55 -0.96
CA PHE A 160 -8.52 9.55 -0.99
C PHE A 160 -9.53 9.79 -2.14
N SER A 161 -9.25 10.72 -3.07
CA SER A 161 -10.18 11.14 -4.12
C SER A 161 -10.61 10.02 -5.09
N LEU A 162 -9.83 8.94 -5.17
CA LEU A 162 -10.15 7.76 -5.98
C LEU A 162 -11.10 6.78 -5.27
N ILE A 163 -11.54 7.07 -4.06
CA ILE A 163 -12.51 6.26 -3.31
C ILE A 163 -13.87 6.92 -3.38
N GLU A 164 -14.82 6.24 -4.02
CA GLU A 164 -16.14 6.82 -4.35
C GLU A 164 -17.10 6.92 -3.15
N SER A 165 -16.97 6.02 -2.17
CA SER A 165 -17.88 5.90 -1.03
C SER A 165 -17.16 6.19 0.28
N ASP A 166 -17.76 7.02 1.13
CA ASP A 166 -17.24 7.31 2.47
C ASP A 166 -17.19 6.03 3.32
N GLU A 167 -18.30 5.29 3.39
CA GLU A 167 -18.39 3.99 4.07
C GLU A 167 -17.79 2.86 3.24
N ASP A 168 -17.36 1.78 3.91
CA ASP A 168 -16.84 0.58 3.26
C ASP A 168 -17.96 -0.31 2.70
N ILE A 169 -18.39 0.01 1.48
CA ILE A 169 -19.41 -0.76 0.76
C ILE A 169 -18.88 -2.07 0.14
N LEU A 170 -17.55 -2.25 0.09
CA LEU A 170 -16.92 -3.41 -0.53
C LEU A 170 -16.80 -4.58 0.46
N TRP A 171 -16.63 -4.29 1.74
CA TRP A 171 -16.61 -5.30 2.78
C TRP A 171 -18.01 -5.83 3.09
N LYS A 172 -18.16 -7.16 3.12
CA LYS A 172 -19.43 -7.84 3.45
C LYS A 172 -19.26 -8.74 4.66
N ALA A 173 -20.10 -8.57 5.67
CA ALA A 173 -20.00 -9.31 6.94
C ALA A 173 -20.10 -10.84 6.79
N ASN A 174 -20.90 -11.31 5.83
CA ASN A 174 -21.23 -12.74 5.68
C ASN A 174 -20.70 -13.36 4.38
N VAL A 175 -19.99 -12.61 3.56
CA VAL A 175 -19.50 -13.07 2.26
C VAL A 175 -18.02 -12.78 2.17
N ARG A 176 -17.20 -13.84 2.14
CA ARG A 176 -15.78 -13.72 1.82
C ARG A 176 -15.67 -13.64 0.30
N GLU A 177 -14.90 -12.69 -0.19
CA GLU A 177 -14.55 -12.59 -1.61
C GLU A 177 -13.95 -13.92 -2.10
N LEU A 178 -14.05 -14.24 -3.39
CA LEU A 178 -13.44 -15.44 -3.96
C LEU A 178 -11.99 -15.16 -4.36
N LYS A 179 -11.18 -16.22 -4.50
CA LYS A 179 -9.77 -16.04 -4.93
C LYS A 179 -9.68 -15.50 -6.35
N GLU A 180 -10.63 -15.86 -7.19
CA GLU A 180 -10.77 -15.41 -8.57
C GLU A 180 -11.16 -13.92 -8.62
N GLU A 181 -12.04 -13.48 -7.73
CA GLU A 181 -12.42 -12.07 -7.60
C GLU A 181 -11.25 -11.21 -7.11
N VAL A 182 -10.50 -11.70 -6.12
CA VAL A 182 -9.23 -11.11 -5.67
C VAL A 182 -8.26 -10.95 -6.85
N ALA A 183 -8.03 -12.01 -7.63
CA ALA A 183 -7.10 -12.00 -8.75
C ALA A 183 -7.57 -11.03 -9.84
N ALA A 184 -8.87 -11.01 -10.15
CA ALA A 184 -9.46 -10.08 -11.10
C ALA A 184 -9.29 -8.61 -10.64
N ARG A 185 -9.48 -8.33 -9.34
CA ARG A 185 -9.27 -7.01 -8.75
C ARG A 185 -7.79 -6.59 -8.79
N GLY A 186 -6.87 -7.52 -8.51
CA GLY A 186 -5.43 -7.28 -8.65
C GLY A 186 -4.99 -7.04 -10.10
N LEU A 187 -5.60 -7.72 -11.08
CA LEU A 187 -5.36 -7.44 -12.50
C LEU A 187 -5.93 -6.09 -12.91
N LYS A 188 -7.13 -5.73 -12.45
CA LYS A 188 -7.71 -4.41 -12.67
C LYS A 188 -6.82 -3.31 -12.09
N PHE A 189 -6.32 -3.51 -10.87
CA PHE A 189 -5.33 -2.62 -10.25
C PHE A 189 -4.13 -2.41 -11.16
N LEU A 190 -3.44 -3.48 -11.57
CA LEU A 190 -2.27 -3.37 -12.44
C LEU A 190 -2.62 -2.69 -13.75
N ASN A 191 -3.75 -3.04 -14.37
CA ASN A 191 -4.19 -2.46 -15.64
C ASN A 191 -4.40 -0.95 -15.53
N CYS A 192 -5.07 -0.45 -14.49
CA CYS A 192 -5.25 0.99 -14.27
C CYS A 192 -3.92 1.76 -14.22
N PHE A 193 -2.83 1.16 -13.75
CA PHE A 193 -1.50 1.81 -13.76
C PHE A 193 -0.69 1.53 -15.03
N MET A 194 -1.02 0.46 -15.76
CA MET A 194 -0.36 0.04 -16.99
C MET A 194 -0.91 0.74 -18.24
N THR A 195 -2.23 0.96 -18.32
CA THR A 195 -2.92 1.40 -19.55
C THR A 195 -3.52 2.79 -19.44
N ASP A 196 -3.85 3.27 -18.25
CA ASP A 196 -4.60 4.53 -18.15
C ASP A 196 -3.72 5.77 -18.29
N GLN A 197 -4.18 6.63 -19.19
CA GLN A 197 -3.84 8.05 -19.26
C GLN A 197 -4.33 8.83 -18.02
N VAL A 198 -4.91 8.23 -16.97
CA VAL A 198 -5.34 8.96 -15.76
C VAL A 198 -4.15 9.65 -15.08
N TYR A 199 -2.95 9.08 -15.20
CA TYR A 199 -1.70 9.66 -14.72
C TYR A 199 -0.89 10.28 -15.87
N GLN A 200 -1.49 11.23 -16.62
CA GLN A 200 -0.92 11.85 -17.84
C GLN A 200 0.50 12.42 -17.70
N GLY A 201 1.04 12.58 -16.48
CA GLY A 201 2.44 12.95 -16.25
C GLY A 201 3.48 11.83 -16.51
N LEU A 202 3.07 10.57 -16.74
CA LEU A 202 3.96 9.41 -16.83
C LEU A 202 3.86 8.63 -18.16
N GLN A 203 3.80 9.35 -19.29
CA GLN A 203 3.76 8.71 -20.61
C GLN A 203 5.15 8.18 -21.03
N GLY A 204 5.20 6.99 -21.64
CA GLY A 204 6.33 6.53 -22.46
C GLY A 204 7.24 5.42 -21.92
N ALA A 205 6.97 4.86 -20.73
CA ALA A 205 7.77 3.75 -20.17
C ALA A 205 7.02 2.41 -20.18
N LEU A 206 7.73 1.34 -20.58
CA LEU A 206 7.43 -0.05 -20.25
C LEU A 206 7.41 -0.24 -18.72
N ILE A 207 6.92 -1.33 -18.14
CA ILE A 207 6.95 -1.52 -16.68
C ILE A 207 7.81 -2.75 -16.35
N LYS A 208 8.78 -2.58 -15.44
CA LYS A 208 9.57 -3.67 -14.87
C LYS A 208 9.13 -3.90 -13.43
N LEU A 209 8.38 -4.97 -13.21
CA LEU A 209 8.04 -5.45 -11.89
C LEU A 209 9.24 -6.25 -11.33
N ILE A 210 9.92 -5.73 -10.30
CA ILE A 210 11.00 -6.46 -9.63
C ILE A 210 10.40 -7.11 -8.38
N LEU A 211 9.98 -8.37 -8.52
CA LEU A 211 9.58 -9.22 -7.39
C LEU A 211 10.80 -9.99 -6.91
N LYS A 212 11.07 -10.04 -5.60
CA LYS A 212 12.00 -11.06 -5.10
C LYS A 212 11.37 -12.45 -5.31
N PRO A 213 12.14 -13.50 -5.63
CA PRO A 213 11.60 -14.83 -5.97
C PRO A 213 10.63 -15.43 -4.94
N SER A 214 10.78 -15.11 -3.65
CA SER A 214 9.87 -15.53 -2.58
C SER A 214 8.51 -14.80 -2.60
N GLU A 215 8.46 -13.59 -3.16
CA GLU A 215 7.28 -12.72 -3.21
C GLU A 215 6.48 -12.94 -4.51
N ALA A 216 7.15 -13.30 -5.61
CA ALA A 216 6.51 -13.59 -6.90
C ALA A 216 5.58 -14.81 -6.88
N ARG A 217 5.95 -15.85 -6.12
CA ARG A 217 5.19 -17.10 -6.02
C ARG A 217 3.84 -16.91 -5.33
N SER A 218 3.78 -15.98 -4.37
CA SER A 218 2.56 -15.58 -3.64
C SER A 218 1.60 -14.77 -4.50
N LEU A 219 2.12 -13.93 -5.40
CA LEU A 219 1.32 -13.02 -6.24
C LEU A 219 0.69 -13.73 -7.45
N LEU A 220 1.36 -14.78 -7.96
CA LEU A 220 1.01 -15.40 -9.23
C LEU A 220 0.49 -16.85 -9.09
N TYR A 221 0.83 -17.60 -8.03
CA TYR A 221 0.60 -19.06 -7.99
C TYR A 221 0.35 -19.70 -6.59
N GLY A 222 -0.09 -18.97 -5.56
CA GLY A 222 -0.11 -19.49 -4.17
C GLY A 222 -1.48 -19.80 -3.56
N SER A 223 -1.78 -21.09 -3.32
CA SER A 223 -3.01 -21.58 -2.66
C SER A 223 -3.16 -21.18 -1.18
N HIS A 224 -2.10 -20.69 -0.54
CA HIS A 224 -2.07 -20.23 0.86
C HIS A 224 -1.01 -19.13 1.06
N ALA A 225 -1.36 -17.85 0.87
CA ALA A 225 -0.54 -16.74 1.35
C ALA A 225 -1.45 -15.55 1.73
N PRO A 226 -1.21 -14.89 2.89
CA PRO A 226 -1.97 -13.70 3.27
C PRO A 226 -1.66 -12.60 2.27
N LEU A 227 -2.72 -12.08 1.66
CA LEU A 227 -2.67 -11.20 0.52
C LEU A 227 -1.85 -9.94 0.78
N LEU A 228 -1.07 -9.55 -0.22
CA LEU A 228 -0.36 -8.28 -0.27
C LEU A 228 -1.32 -7.11 -0.01
N VAL A 229 -1.00 -6.31 0.99
CA VAL A 229 -1.44 -4.92 1.09
C VAL A 229 -0.32 -4.10 0.47
N LEU A 230 -0.55 -3.60 -0.74
CA LEU A 230 0.50 -3.20 -1.65
C LEU A 230 0.75 -1.68 -1.63
N CYS A 231 2.00 -1.29 -1.36
CA CYS A 231 2.53 0.02 -1.72
C CYS A 231 3.13 -0.03 -3.14
N LEU A 232 2.58 0.67 -4.15
CA LEU A 232 3.25 0.84 -5.46
C LEU A 232 4.09 2.11 -5.47
N ILE A 233 5.28 2.02 -6.07
CA ILE A 233 6.24 3.11 -6.20
C ILE A 233 6.58 3.31 -7.67
N LEU A 234 6.50 4.53 -8.20
CA LEU A 234 6.86 4.88 -9.59
C LEU A 234 8.13 5.74 -9.63
N HIS A 235 8.89 5.67 -10.74
CA HIS A 235 10.21 6.28 -10.93
C HIS A 235 10.26 7.25 -12.12
N LYS A 236 11.02 8.34 -11.96
CA LYS A 236 11.20 9.42 -12.94
C LYS A 236 11.98 8.97 -14.17
N PHE A 237 11.46 9.27 -15.36
CA PHE A 237 12.27 9.41 -16.56
C PHE A 237 13.15 10.65 -16.39
N LEU A 238 14.45 10.47 -16.20
CA LEU A 238 15.41 11.52 -16.56
C LEU A 238 15.62 11.39 -18.06
N GLY A 239 14.82 12.16 -18.82
CA GLY A 239 15.03 12.33 -20.25
C GLY A 239 16.38 13.00 -20.53
N PHE A 240 17.09 12.48 -21.52
CA PHE A 240 17.96 13.28 -22.38
C PHE A 240 17.21 13.49 -23.70
#